data_AF-A0A257NXW9-F1
#
_entry.id   AF-A0A257NXW9-F1
#
_cell.length_a   1.000
_cell.length_b   1.000
_cell.length_c   1.000
_cell.angle_alpha   90.00
_cell.angle_beta   90.00
_cell.angle_gamma   90.00
#
_symmetry.space_group_name_H-M   'P 1'
#
loop_
_entity.id
_entity.type
_entity.pdbx_description
1 polymer ?
#
loop_
_entity_poly.entity_id
_entity_poly.type
_entity_poly.pdbx_seq_one_letter_code
_entity_poly.pdbx_strand_id
1 'polypeptide(L)'
;MNADWLMHPPGGLPEAAPKGLVDVWMNMPPPAAEQFQHAMTAALHTHGEWVAVGTVLLILLGWGGFYLWRNWRGIILRWQINRLRRVMTREPQMLPEPVGAALMGALARYFKMYPAVDRRGLPLAWQAHIATLDTLRFGSAQADVADWQALLSALWVQTRIADSASNAAPKAVSS
;
A
#
# COMPACT_ATOMS: atom_id res chain seq x y z
N MET A 1 56.25 -40.79 44.29
CA MET A 1 56.32 -39.47 44.92
C MET A 1 55.48 -38.52 44.10
N ASN A 2 54.53 -37.87 44.74
CA ASN A 2 53.40 -37.17 44.13
C ASN A 2 53.86 -35.95 43.33
N ALA A 3 53.39 -35.83 42.09
CA ALA A 3 53.52 -34.61 41.31
C ALA A 3 52.40 -33.66 41.76
N ASP A 4 52.70 -32.84 42.77
CA ASP A 4 51.93 -31.63 43.09
C ASP A 4 52.09 -30.66 41.93
N TRP A 5 51.16 -30.72 40.99
CA TRP A 5 51.00 -29.71 39.96
C TRP A 5 50.58 -28.41 40.65
N LEU A 6 51.45 -27.42 40.55
CA LEU A 6 51.26 -26.07 41.06
C LEU A 6 49.94 -25.49 40.54
N MET A 7 48.90 -25.51 41.37
CA MET A 7 47.80 -24.57 41.26
C MET A 7 48.34 -23.18 41.60
N HIS A 8 48.49 -22.33 40.58
CA HIS A 8 48.69 -20.90 40.80
C HIS A 8 47.33 -20.20 40.95
N PRO A 9 47.18 -19.24 41.88
CA PRO A 9 45.93 -18.51 42.06
C PRO A 9 45.62 -17.65 40.82
N PRO A 10 44.33 -17.47 40.47
CA PRO A 10 43.93 -16.70 39.32
C PRO A 10 44.26 -15.21 39.54
N GLY A 11 45.13 -14.65 38.71
CA GLY A 11 45.39 -13.21 38.65
C GLY A 11 46.82 -12.75 38.96
N GLY A 12 47.76 -13.65 39.27
CA GLY A 12 49.17 -13.29 39.46
C GLY A 12 50.01 -13.61 38.22
N LEU A 13 50.47 -12.60 37.48
CA LEU A 13 51.54 -12.76 36.50
C LEU A 13 52.84 -13.13 37.24
N PRO A 14 53.57 -14.21 36.85
CA PRO A 14 54.87 -14.47 37.43
C PRO A 14 55.85 -13.36 37.05
N GLU A 15 56.54 -12.76 38.03
CA GLU A 15 57.52 -11.67 37.83
C GLU A 15 58.70 -12.06 36.91
N ALA A 16 58.86 -13.35 36.64
CA ALA A 16 59.90 -13.90 35.76
C ALA A 16 59.43 -14.19 34.32
N ALA A 17 58.24 -13.72 33.89
CA ALA A 17 57.79 -13.92 32.52
C ALA A 17 58.61 -13.06 31.52
N PRO A 18 59.22 -13.64 30.48
CA PRO A 18 59.87 -12.88 29.42
C PRO A 18 58.85 -11.90 28.80
N LYS A 19 59.23 -10.63 28.64
CA LYS A 19 58.38 -9.50 28.22
C LYS A 19 57.66 -9.63 26.85
N GLY A 20 57.71 -10.79 26.20
CA GLY A 20 56.98 -11.11 24.96
C GLY A 20 55.96 -12.24 25.07
N LEU A 21 55.84 -12.94 26.21
CA LEU A 21 54.86 -14.03 26.38
C LEU A 21 53.47 -13.56 26.84
N VAL A 22 53.35 -12.31 27.28
CA VAL A 22 52.08 -11.72 27.74
C VAL A 22 51.11 -11.53 26.56
N ASP A 23 51.63 -11.23 25.37
CA ASP A 23 50.83 -11.08 24.15
C ASP A 23 50.28 -12.42 23.62
N VAL A 24 50.87 -13.55 24.04
CA VAL A 24 50.41 -14.89 23.65
C VAL A 24 49.23 -15.34 24.52
N TRP A 25 49.05 -14.76 25.71
CA TRP A 25 48.01 -15.13 26.67
C TRP A 25 46.77 -14.22 26.63
N MET A 26 46.85 -13.06 25.98
CA MET A 26 45.64 -12.32 25.63
C MET A 26 44.98 -13.01 24.44
N ASN A 27 43.97 -13.83 24.71
CA ASN A 27 42.99 -14.21 23.70
C ASN A 27 42.47 -12.92 23.07
N MET A 28 43.00 -12.55 21.90
CA MET A 28 42.47 -11.42 21.15
C MET A 28 40.99 -11.69 20.92
N PRO A 29 40.08 -10.77 21.30
CA PRO A 29 38.67 -10.98 21.05
C PRO A 29 38.51 -11.21 19.54
N PRO A 30 37.74 -12.23 19.12
CA PRO A 30 37.57 -12.52 17.71
C PRO A 30 37.14 -11.23 17.01
N PRO A 31 37.68 -10.92 15.83
CA PRO A 31 37.42 -9.66 15.14
C PRO A 31 35.91 -9.42 15.05
N ALA A 32 35.49 -8.15 15.15
CA ALA A 32 34.07 -7.80 15.18
C ALA A 32 33.25 -8.42 14.03
N ALA A 33 33.91 -8.67 12.89
CA ALA A 33 33.33 -9.38 11.75
C ALA A 33 33.00 -10.86 12.04
N GLU A 34 33.88 -11.59 12.73
CA GLU A 34 33.65 -13.00 13.11
C GLU A 34 32.61 -13.11 14.23
N GLN A 35 32.65 -12.21 15.22
CA GLN A 35 31.61 -12.14 16.25
C GLN A 35 30.24 -11.83 15.64
N PHE A 36 30.19 -10.93 14.67
CA PHE A 36 28.96 -10.60 13.95
C PHE A 36 28.46 -11.80 13.13
N GLN A 37 29.33 -12.52 12.41
CA GLN A 37 28.95 -13.71 11.64
C GLN A 37 28.42 -14.83 12.55
N HIS A 38 29.06 -15.10 13.69
CA HIS A 38 28.60 -16.09 14.65
C HIS A 38 27.28 -15.69 15.33
N ALA A 39 27.12 -14.41 15.69
CA ALA A 39 25.85 -13.92 16.24
C ALA A 39 24.72 -13.98 15.20
N MET A 40 25.01 -13.65 13.94
CA MET A 40 24.03 -13.65 12.86
C MET A 40 23.58 -15.07 12.49
N THR A 41 24.50 -16.02 12.42
CA THR A 41 24.20 -17.45 12.16
C THR A 41 23.40 -18.08 13.30
N ALA A 42 23.75 -17.82 14.57
CA ALA A 42 22.99 -18.28 15.73
C ALA A 42 21.58 -17.66 15.80
N ALA A 43 21.46 -16.37 15.50
CA ALA A 43 20.17 -15.68 15.45
C ALA A 43 19.27 -16.18 14.31
N LEU A 44 19.84 -16.43 13.12
CA LEU A 44 19.12 -17.01 11.97
C LEU A 44 18.64 -18.44 12.24
N HIS A 45 19.43 -19.25 12.96
CA HIS A 45 19.03 -20.62 13.27
C HIS A 45 17.86 -20.69 14.26
N THR A 46 17.76 -19.69 15.15
CA THR A 46 16.74 -19.63 16.21
C THR A 46 15.49 -18.84 15.79
N HIS A 47 15.62 -17.87 14.87
CA HIS A 47 14.55 -16.96 14.48
C HIS A 47 14.32 -16.87 12.95
N GLY A 48 14.97 -17.73 12.16
CA GLY A 48 14.89 -17.68 10.69
C GLY A 48 13.47 -17.73 10.14
N GLU A 49 12.58 -18.50 10.77
CA GLU A 49 11.15 -18.57 10.41
C GLU A 49 10.44 -17.23 10.64
N TRP A 50 10.71 -16.56 11.76
CA TRP A 50 10.13 -15.24 12.06
C TRP A 50 10.68 -14.13 11.16
N VAL A 51 11.95 -14.22 10.76
CA VAL A 51 12.55 -13.30 9.78
C VAL A 51 11.90 -13.49 8.41
N ALA A 52 11.68 -14.73 7.99
CA ALA A 52 11.00 -15.04 6.73
C ALA A 52 9.54 -14.54 6.74
N VAL A 53 8.79 -14.84 7.80
CA VAL A 53 7.40 -14.38 7.97
C VAL A 53 7.34 -12.85 8.02
N GLY A 54 8.22 -12.20 8.78
CA GLY A 54 8.28 -10.74 8.88
C GLY A 54 8.58 -10.07 7.54
N THR A 55 9.48 -10.66 6.75
CA THR A 55 9.83 -10.16 5.41
C THR A 55 8.65 -10.29 4.44
N VAL A 56 7.96 -11.44 4.44
CA VAL A 56 6.76 -11.65 3.61
C VAL A 56 5.65 -10.68 4.00
N LEU A 57 5.42 -10.47 5.30
CA LEU A 57 4.45 -9.49 5.80
C LEU A 57 4.77 -8.07 5.34
N LEU A 58 6.03 -7.65 5.42
CA LEU A 58 6.47 -6.34 4.92
C LEU A 58 6.27 -6.19 3.42
N ILE A 59 6.55 -7.22 2.63
CA ILE A 59 6.30 -7.22 1.19
C ILE A 59 4.80 -7.08 0.91
N LEU A 60 3.96 -7.86 1.61
CA LEU A 60 2.50 -7.78 1.44
C LEU A 60 1.94 -6.42 1.87
N LEU A 61 2.44 -5.84 2.97
CA LEU A 61 2.05 -4.51 3.43
C LEU A 61 2.51 -3.42 2.45
N GLY A 62 3.73 -3.52 1.93
CA GLY A 62 4.24 -2.60 0.91
C GLY A 62 3.42 -2.69 -0.37
N TRP A 63 3.09 -3.90 -0.82
CA TRP A 63 2.29 -4.11 -2.02
C TRP A 63 0.84 -3.66 -1.85
N GLY A 64 0.24 -3.96 -0.69
CA GLY A 64 -1.10 -3.51 -0.31
C GLY A 64 -1.17 -1.98 -0.22
N GLY A 65 -0.20 -1.35 0.44
CA GLY A 65 -0.08 0.11 0.53
C GLY A 65 0.08 0.77 -0.85
N PHE A 66 0.92 0.21 -1.71
CA PHE A 66 1.09 0.69 -3.08
C PHE A 66 -0.18 0.54 -3.92
N TYR A 67 -0.89 -0.58 -3.79
CA TYR A 67 -2.18 -0.80 -4.45
C TYR A 67 -3.24 0.20 -3.99
N LEU A 68 -3.33 0.41 -2.68
CA LEU A 68 -4.21 1.41 -2.06
C LEU A 68 -3.89 2.81 -2.55
N TRP A 69 -2.61 3.19 -2.63
CA TRP A 69 -2.18 4.48 -3.17
C TRP A 69 -2.60 4.64 -4.64
N ARG A 70 -2.35 3.62 -5.48
CA ARG A 70 -2.67 3.65 -6.91
C ARG A 70 -4.18 3.74 -7.15
N ASN A 71 -4.99 3.05 -6.35
CA ASN A 71 -6.44 2.97 -6.52
C ASN A 71 -7.25 3.89 -5.59
N TRP A 72 -6.58 4.75 -4.81
CA TRP A 72 -7.23 5.65 -3.85
C TRP A 72 -8.31 6.52 -4.50
N ARG A 73 -8.08 6.98 -5.74
CA ARG A 73 -9.05 7.80 -6.49
C ARG A 73 -10.33 7.05 -6.84
N GLY A 74 -10.21 5.81 -7.30
CA GLY A 74 -11.37 4.96 -7.56
C GLY A 74 -12.14 4.62 -6.29
N ILE A 75 -11.43 4.43 -5.17
CA ILE A 75 -12.05 4.22 -3.86
C ILE A 75 -12.84 5.45 -3.40
N ILE A 76 -12.27 6.66 -3.50
CA ILE A 76 -12.98 7.90 -3.17
C ILE A 76 -14.22 8.06 -4.05
N LEU A 77 -14.09 7.88 -5.37
CA LEU A 77 -15.21 8.05 -6.29
C LEU A 77 -16.35 7.07 -5.97
N ARG A 78 -16.03 5.79 -5.73
CA ARG A 78 -17.01 4.78 -5.31
C ARG A 78 -17.67 5.12 -3.98
N TRP A 79 -16.90 5.60 -3.01
CA TRP A 79 -17.44 6.04 -1.72
C TRP A 79 -18.42 7.21 -1.90
N GLN A 80 -18.08 8.19 -2.75
CA GLN A 80 -18.96 9.32 -3.06
C GLN A 80 -20.24 8.87 -3.77
N ILE A 81 -20.15 8.00 -4.78
CA ILE A 81 -21.31 7.43 -5.47
C ILE A 81 -22.24 6.70 -4.47
N ASN A 82 -21.69 5.87 -3.58
CA ASN A 82 -22.48 5.16 -2.57
C ASN A 82 -23.09 6.11 -1.53
N ARG A 83 -22.41 7.21 -1.18
CA ARG A 83 -22.97 8.24 -0.31
C ARG A 83 -24.15 8.94 -0.99
N LEU A 84 -24.01 9.34 -2.25
CA LEU A 84 -25.07 9.98 -3.03
C LEU A 84 -26.28 9.06 -3.20
N ARG A 85 -26.06 7.78 -3.49
CA ARG A 85 -27.14 6.78 -3.54
C ARG A 85 -27.92 6.71 -2.22
N ARG A 86 -27.23 6.63 -1.08
CA ARG A 86 -27.87 6.59 0.24
C ARG A 86 -28.69 7.84 0.54
N VAL A 87 -28.20 9.01 0.13
CA VAL A 87 -28.91 10.29 0.31
C VAL A 87 -30.20 10.29 -0.52
N MET A 88 -30.14 9.88 -1.80
CA MET A 88 -31.34 9.77 -2.64
C MET A 88 -32.37 8.79 -2.09
N THR A 89 -31.95 7.67 -1.49
CA THR A 89 -32.88 6.70 -0.90
C THR A 89 -33.59 7.25 0.34
N ARG A 90 -32.92 8.12 1.11
CA ARG A 90 -33.49 8.68 2.35
C ARG A 90 -34.35 9.91 2.11
N GLU A 91 -33.97 10.74 1.15
CA GLU A 91 -34.62 12.02 0.87
C GLU A 91 -34.94 12.13 -0.64
N PRO A 92 -35.91 11.35 -1.15
CA PRO A 92 -36.23 11.35 -2.58
C PRO A 92 -36.78 12.69 -3.08
N GLN A 93 -37.28 13.55 -2.19
CA GLN A 93 -38.03 14.75 -2.52
C GLN A 93 -37.15 16.01 -2.71
N MET A 94 -35.87 16.00 -2.32
CA MET A 94 -35.07 17.24 -2.21
C MET A 94 -33.96 17.42 -3.27
N LEU A 95 -33.61 16.44 -4.12
CA LEU A 95 -32.18 16.24 -4.42
C LEU A 95 -31.67 16.10 -5.87
N PRO A 96 -32.37 16.42 -6.98
CA PRO A 96 -31.75 16.25 -8.31
C PRO A 96 -30.57 17.23 -8.55
N GLU A 97 -30.72 18.50 -8.18
CA GLU A 97 -29.74 19.56 -8.50
C GLU A 97 -28.43 19.51 -7.69
N PRO A 98 -28.44 19.43 -6.34
CA PRO A 98 -27.21 19.36 -5.55
C PRO A 98 -26.44 18.04 -5.78
N VAL A 99 -27.14 16.95 -6.12
CA VAL A 99 -26.49 15.67 -6.41
C VAL A 99 -25.79 15.69 -7.76
N GLY A 100 -26.42 16.25 -8.80
CA GLY A 100 -25.80 16.41 -10.11
C GLY A 100 -24.51 17.24 -10.04
N ALA A 101 -24.52 18.35 -9.29
CA ALA A 101 -23.33 19.19 -9.09
C ALA A 101 -22.22 18.46 -8.32
N ALA A 102 -22.56 17.78 -7.22
CA ALA A 102 -21.61 17.01 -6.43
C ALA A 102 -20.96 15.86 -7.22
N LEU A 103 -21.75 15.16 -8.04
CA LEU A 103 -21.26 14.07 -8.88
C LEU A 103 -20.34 14.58 -10.00
N MET A 104 -20.67 15.70 -10.65
CA MET A 104 -19.77 16.32 -11.63
C MET A 104 -18.44 16.74 -11.01
N GLY A 105 -18.45 17.33 -9.82
CA GLY A 105 -17.22 17.69 -9.10
C GLY A 105 -16.38 16.46 -8.72
N ALA A 106 -17.03 15.35 -8.37
CA ALA A 106 -16.36 14.07 -8.10
C ALA A 106 -15.68 13.50 -9.36
N LEU A 107 -16.38 13.51 -10.50
CA LEU A 107 -15.86 13.05 -11.79
C LEU A 107 -14.70 13.93 -12.28
N ALA A 108 -14.83 15.24 -12.18
CA ALA A 108 -13.76 16.20 -12.48
C ALA A 108 -12.46 15.89 -11.71
N ARG A 109 -12.58 15.59 -10.41
CA ARG A 109 -11.42 15.20 -9.58
C ARG A 109 -10.86 13.83 -9.96
N TYR A 110 -11.72 12.86 -10.28
CA TYR A 110 -11.28 11.53 -10.72
C TYR A 110 -10.44 11.60 -12.00
N PHE A 111 -10.88 12.39 -12.98
CA PHE A 111 -10.17 12.59 -14.24
C PHE A 111 -9.06 13.66 -14.19
N LYS A 112 -8.85 14.33 -13.05
CA LYS A 112 -7.95 15.50 -12.90
C LYS A 112 -8.30 16.67 -13.85
N MET A 113 -9.56 16.83 -14.20
CA MET A 113 -10.06 17.86 -15.10
C MET A 113 -10.94 18.83 -14.30
N TYR A 114 -10.31 19.73 -13.54
CA TYR A 114 -10.99 20.75 -12.74
C TYR A 114 -10.85 22.12 -13.43
N PRO A 115 -11.89 22.97 -13.48
CA PRO A 115 -13.25 22.80 -12.93
C PRO A 115 -14.24 22.09 -13.86
N ALA A 116 -13.87 21.85 -15.12
CA ALA A 116 -14.74 21.26 -16.13
C ALA A 116 -14.14 19.96 -16.69
N VAL A 117 -14.99 18.95 -16.84
CA VAL A 117 -14.61 17.68 -17.45
C VAL A 117 -14.55 17.86 -18.97
N ASP A 118 -13.39 17.63 -19.57
CA ASP A 118 -13.25 17.65 -21.03
C ASP A 118 -13.82 16.35 -21.63
N ARG A 119 -14.96 16.48 -22.32
CA ARG A 119 -15.71 15.37 -22.92
C ARG A 119 -14.93 14.66 -24.02
N ARG A 120 -14.12 15.40 -24.79
CA ARG A 120 -13.40 14.83 -25.95
C ARG A 120 -12.21 13.99 -25.52
N GLY A 121 -11.65 14.28 -24.34
CA GLY A 121 -10.53 13.53 -23.76
C GLY A 121 -10.93 12.26 -23.00
N LEU A 122 -12.23 11.97 -22.87
CA LEU A 122 -12.71 10.81 -22.11
C LEU A 122 -12.88 9.56 -22.97
N PRO A 123 -12.75 8.36 -22.39
CA PRO A 123 -13.14 7.13 -23.07
C PRO A 123 -14.64 7.15 -23.44
N LEU A 124 -14.99 6.60 -24.61
CA LEU A 124 -16.35 6.60 -25.16
C LEU A 124 -17.45 6.19 -24.16
N ALA A 125 -17.21 5.14 -23.37
CA ALA A 125 -18.16 4.70 -22.35
C ALA A 125 -18.43 5.76 -21.27
N TRP A 126 -17.42 6.54 -20.89
CA TRP A 126 -17.56 7.64 -19.94
C TRP A 126 -18.24 8.87 -20.55
N GLN A 127 -18.04 9.12 -21.84
CA GLN A 127 -18.72 10.20 -22.56
C GLN A 127 -20.24 10.00 -22.53
N ALA A 128 -20.72 8.78 -22.76
CA ALA A 128 -22.15 8.46 -22.73
C ALA A 128 -22.77 8.74 -21.34
N HIS A 129 -22.12 8.31 -20.26
CA HIS A 129 -22.62 8.57 -18.90
C HIS A 129 -22.63 10.05 -18.52
N ILE A 130 -21.67 10.84 -19.01
CA ILE A 130 -21.66 12.30 -18.79
C ILE A 130 -22.77 12.97 -19.60
N ALA A 131 -23.04 12.51 -20.82
CA ALA A 131 -24.18 13.01 -21.58
C ALA A 131 -25.49 12.75 -20.83
N THR A 132 -25.69 11.56 -20.28
CA THR A 132 -26.85 11.26 -19.43
C THR A 132 -26.90 12.16 -18.19
N LEU A 133 -25.76 12.36 -17.51
CA LEU A 133 -25.67 13.26 -16.35
C LEU A 133 -26.05 14.70 -16.70
N ASP A 134 -25.59 15.21 -17.83
CA ASP A 134 -25.91 16.54 -18.32
C ASP A 134 -27.41 16.65 -18.65
N THR A 135 -28.01 15.62 -19.25
CA THR A 135 -29.46 15.60 -19.50
C THR A 135 -30.29 15.56 -18.22
N LEU A 136 -29.86 14.83 -17.18
CA LEU A 136 -30.59 14.78 -15.91
C LEU A 136 -30.44 16.08 -15.11
N ARG A 137 -29.32 16.80 -15.29
CA ARG A 137 -29.03 18.05 -14.58
C ARG A 137 -29.62 19.29 -15.25
N PHE A 138 -29.53 19.37 -16.58
CA PHE A 138 -29.88 20.55 -17.37
C PHE A 138 -31.04 20.32 -18.35
N GLY A 139 -31.54 19.08 -18.44
CA GLY A 139 -32.65 18.75 -19.31
C GLY A 139 -33.97 19.36 -18.83
N SER A 140 -34.90 19.51 -19.76
CA SER A 140 -36.23 20.07 -19.52
C SER A 140 -37.20 19.10 -18.82
N ALA A 141 -36.84 17.83 -18.70
CA ALA A 141 -37.62 16.82 -18.01
C ALA A 141 -37.26 16.81 -16.53
N GLN A 142 -38.27 16.80 -15.65
CA GLN A 142 -38.06 16.47 -14.23
C GLN A 142 -37.56 15.03 -14.15
N ALA A 143 -36.25 14.87 -14.06
CA ALA A 143 -35.59 13.60 -13.86
C ALA A 143 -36.10 12.97 -12.56
N ASP A 144 -36.60 11.74 -12.64
CA ASP A 144 -37.06 11.02 -11.46
C ASP A 144 -35.85 10.46 -10.69
N VAL A 145 -36.06 10.15 -9.41
CA VAL A 145 -35.06 9.51 -8.55
C VAL A 145 -34.57 8.19 -9.17
N ALA A 146 -35.45 7.48 -9.89
CA ALA A 146 -35.10 6.25 -10.59
C ALA A 146 -34.01 6.46 -11.66
N ASP A 147 -34.09 7.53 -12.45
CA ASP A 147 -33.13 7.84 -13.51
C ASP A 147 -31.75 8.15 -12.94
N TRP A 148 -31.72 8.90 -11.84
CA TRP A 148 -30.52 9.20 -11.08
C TRP A 148 -29.87 7.94 -10.48
N GLN A 149 -30.68 7.04 -9.93
CA GLN A 149 -30.19 5.76 -9.40
C GLN A 149 -29.63 4.85 -10.50
N ALA A 150 -30.27 4.81 -11.67
CA ALA A 150 -29.80 4.07 -12.83
C ALA A 150 -28.45 4.61 -13.34
N LEU A 151 -28.29 5.93 -13.41
CA LEU A 151 -27.01 6.52 -13.79
C LEU A 151 -25.90 6.21 -12.77
N LEU A 152 -26.18 6.34 -11.47
CA LEU A 152 -25.21 6.03 -10.42
C LEU A 152 -24.79 4.56 -10.41
N SER A 153 -25.70 3.63 -10.73
CA SER A 153 -25.38 2.21 -10.84
C SER A 153 -24.50 1.91 -12.05
N ALA A 154 -24.81 2.50 -13.21
CA ALA A 154 -24.00 2.38 -14.42
C ALA A 154 -22.58 2.92 -14.21
N LEU A 155 -22.45 4.11 -13.61
CA LEU A 155 -21.15 4.70 -13.26
C LEU A 155 -20.35 3.81 -12.31
N TRP A 156 -21.00 3.22 -11.31
CA TRP A 156 -20.32 2.33 -10.37
C TRP A 156 -19.78 1.06 -11.05
N VAL A 157 -20.56 0.44 -11.94
CA VAL A 157 -20.10 -0.70 -12.74
C VAL A 157 -18.91 -0.29 -13.62
N GLN A 158 -19.00 0.87 -14.27
CA GLN A 158 -17.93 1.38 -15.13
C GLN A 158 -16.62 1.63 -14.37
N THR A 159 -16.67 2.13 -13.12
CA THR A 159 -15.45 2.26 -12.29
C THR A 159 -14.78 0.93 -12.00
N ARG A 160 -15.55 -0.16 -11.86
CA ARG A 160 -14.99 -1.50 -11.62
C ARG A 160 -14.36 -2.07 -12.88
N ILE A 161 -15.00 -1.88 -14.04
CA ILE A 161 -14.48 -2.34 -15.32
C ILE A 161 -13.18 -1.59 -15.65
N ALA A 162 -13.12 -0.27 -15.43
CA ALA A 162 -11.90 0.52 -15.64
C ALA A 162 -10.73 0.06 -14.75
N ASP A 163 -10.99 -0.24 -13.48
CA ASP A 163 -9.98 -0.81 -12.58
C ASP A 163 -9.53 -2.20 -13.04
N SER A 164 -10.46 -3.03 -13.55
CA SER A 164 -10.17 -4.36 -14.06
C SER A 164 -9.30 -4.31 -15.32
N ALA A 165 -9.62 -3.41 -16.25
CA ALA A 165 -8.86 -3.21 -17.48
C ALA A 165 -7.46 -2.61 -17.23
N SER A 166 -7.34 -1.69 -16.27
CA SER A 166 -6.06 -1.13 -15.81
C SER A 166 -5.15 -2.19 -15.17
N ASN A 167 -5.74 -3.21 -14.53
CA ASN A 167 -5.01 -4.33 -13.91
C ASN A 167 -4.77 -5.51 -14.87
N ALA A 168 -5.58 -5.65 -15.93
CA ALA A 168 -5.49 -6.73 -16.91
C ALA A 168 -4.57 -6.41 -18.11
N ALA A 169 -4.09 -5.17 -18.25
CA ALA A 169 -3.12 -4.84 -19.28
C ALA A 169 -1.83 -5.66 -19.03
N PRO A 170 -1.47 -6.64 -19.89
CA PRO A 170 -0.18 -7.31 -19.76
C PRO A 170 0.89 -6.23 -19.93
N LYS A 171 1.87 -6.19 -19.02
CA LYS A 171 3.13 -5.49 -19.28
C LYS A 171 3.64 -6.05 -20.61
N ALA A 172 3.53 -5.27 -21.67
CA ALA A 172 4.18 -5.60 -22.92
C ALA A 172 5.65 -5.81 -22.57
N VAL A 173 6.08 -7.06 -22.60
CA VAL A 173 7.48 -7.45 -22.48
C VAL A 173 8.11 -6.90 -23.74
N SER A 174 8.71 -5.71 -23.63
CA SER A 174 9.62 -5.18 -24.64
C SER A 174 10.79 -6.16 -24.71
N SER A 175 10.80 -6.95 -25.79
CA SER A 175 11.92 -7.78 -26.19
C SER A 175 13.06 -6.92 -26.72
#